data_AF-A0A849QU02-F1
#
_entry.id   AF-A0A849QU02-F1
#
_cell.length_a   1.000
_cell.length_b   1.000
_cell.length_c   1.000
_cell.angle_alpha   90.00
_cell.angle_beta   90.00
_cell.angle_gamma   90.00
#
_symmetry.space_group_name_H-M   'P 1'
#
loop_
_entity.id
_entity.type
_entity.pdbx_description
1 polymer ?
#
loop_
_entity_poly.entity_id
_entity_poly.type
_entity_poly.pdbx_seq_one_letter_code
_entity_poly.pdbx_strand_id
1 'polypeptide(L)'
;MEIKIMATAPKDGWGFIEKEEKLFLLRPPYTTSDQIEVSIKDLSKAIHSYGFEECAISLNSINETVKFLKEAYIETKKTQGIELPSFEKLREGLKYATDDVLLEYLKRAKRELIPEGKLDAAESVTIDLMKLEQVMRNPEMQKMAIDILENCKEEREKLRELENQIRDNQEETWKDRFLGVESTYPIDAIKKHQKQIAVRGQILPVGC
;
A
#
# COMPACT_ATOMS: atom_id res chain seq x y z
N MET A 1 -6.10 4.83 14.33
CA MET A 1 -6.94 3.61 14.30
C MET A 1 -6.04 2.48 14.75
N GLU A 2 -6.35 1.84 15.87
CA GLU A 2 -5.49 0.79 16.44
C GLU A 2 -5.88 -0.57 15.86
N ILE A 3 -4.90 -1.36 15.44
CA ILE A 3 -5.06 -2.72 14.91
C ILE A 3 -4.21 -3.64 15.78
N LYS A 4 -4.81 -4.68 16.31
CA LYS A 4 -4.13 -5.64 17.17
C LYS A 4 -3.90 -6.94 16.44
N ILE A 5 -2.66 -7.40 16.35
CA ILE A 5 -2.34 -8.74 15.87
C ILE A 5 -2.60 -9.70 17.01
N MET A 6 -3.48 -10.69 16.77
CA MET A 6 -3.94 -11.67 17.76
C MET A 6 -3.19 -13.00 17.68
N ALA A 7 -2.81 -13.39 16.46
CA ALA A 7 -1.99 -14.57 16.23
C ALA A 7 -1.31 -14.48 14.86
N THR A 8 -0.18 -15.16 14.71
CA THR A 8 0.56 -15.22 13.43
C THR A 8 0.92 -16.65 13.09
N ALA A 9 1.04 -16.94 11.79
CA ALA A 9 1.73 -18.12 11.29
C ALA A 9 2.95 -17.63 10.50
N PRO A 10 4.10 -17.42 11.15
CA PRO A 10 5.27 -16.79 10.52
C PRO A 10 5.77 -17.57 9.29
N LYS A 11 5.62 -18.90 9.29
CA LYS A 11 6.05 -19.77 8.18
C LYS A 11 5.30 -19.53 6.88
N ASP A 12 4.04 -19.11 6.98
CA ASP A 12 3.12 -18.90 5.87
C ASP A 12 2.86 -17.41 5.60
N GLY A 13 3.28 -16.54 6.53
CA GLY A 13 3.00 -15.10 6.48
C GLY A 13 1.53 -14.78 6.77
N TRP A 14 0.80 -15.62 7.51
CA TRP A 14 -0.60 -15.33 7.84
C TRP A 14 -0.69 -14.63 9.19
N GLY A 15 -1.73 -13.84 9.37
CA GLY A 15 -1.99 -13.15 10.64
C GLY A 15 -3.46 -12.94 10.90
N PHE A 16 -3.90 -13.22 12.13
CA PHE A 16 -5.19 -12.80 12.63
C PHE A 16 -5.06 -11.41 13.22
N ILE A 17 -5.92 -10.49 12.79
CA ILE A 17 -5.94 -9.12 13.28
C ILE A 17 -7.31 -8.77 13.83
N GLU A 18 -7.34 -7.95 14.87
CA GLU A 18 -8.53 -7.32 15.40
C GLU A 18 -8.51 -5.84 15.01
N LYS A 19 -9.59 -5.38 14.38
CA LYS A 19 -9.81 -4.00 13.98
C LYS A 19 -11.29 -3.70 14.15
N GLU A 20 -11.63 -2.60 14.83
CA GLU A 20 -13.03 -2.16 15.00
C GLU A 20 -13.93 -3.28 15.60
N GLU A 21 -13.42 -3.98 16.62
CA GLU A 21 -14.10 -5.12 17.29
C GLU A 21 -14.40 -6.32 16.37
N LYS A 22 -13.81 -6.34 15.18
CA LYS A 22 -13.92 -7.44 14.22
C LYS A 22 -12.59 -8.12 14.02
N LEU A 23 -12.65 -9.44 13.86
CA LEU A 23 -11.48 -10.26 13.55
C LEU A 23 -11.40 -10.51 12.05
N PHE A 24 -10.19 -10.34 11.51
CA PHE A 24 -9.88 -10.60 10.12
C PHE A 24 -8.66 -11.52 10.00
N LEU A 25 -8.68 -12.40 9.02
CA LEU A 25 -7.52 -13.14 8.58
C LEU A 25 -6.84 -12.39 7.44
N LEU A 26 -5.58 -12.05 7.63
CA LEU A 26 -4.68 -11.55 6.59
C LEU A 26 -3.80 -12.68 6.07
N ARG A 27 -3.75 -12.78 4.73
CA ARG A 27 -2.89 -13.71 4.01
C ARG A 27 -2.23 -13.02 2.81
N PRO A 28 -1.02 -13.42 2.39
CA PRO A 28 -0.46 -12.98 1.12
C PRO A 28 -1.43 -13.32 -0.03
N PRO A 29 -1.63 -12.42 -1.02
CA PRO A 29 -0.88 -11.20 -1.33
C PRO A 29 -1.21 -9.92 -0.51
N TYR A 30 -1.98 -10.00 0.58
CA TYR A 30 -2.34 -8.87 1.46
C TYR A 30 -3.03 -7.70 0.71
N THR A 31 -3.89 -8.02 -0.25
CA THR A 31 -4.77 -7.03 -0.88
C THR A 31 -5.96 -6.73 0.03
N THR A 32 -6.63 -5.61 -0.17
CA THR A 32 -7.86 -5.28 0.58
C THR A 32 -8.99 -6.28 0.34
N SER A 33 -9.02 -6.92 -0.84
CA SER A 33 -9.94 -8.00 -1.18
C SER A 33 -9.70 -9.32 -0.43
N ASP A 34 -8.51 -9.51 0.14
CA ASP A 34 -8.13 -10.74 0.86
C ASP A 34 -8.38 -10.68 2.37
N GLN A 35 -9.01 -9.61 2.87
CA GLN A 35 -9.44 -9.51 4.27
C GLN A 35 -10.69 -10.36 4.48
N ILE A 36 -10.52 -11.51 5.12
CA ILE A 36 -11.64 -12.41 5.43
C ILE A 36 -12.06 -12.17 6.88
N GLU A 37 -13.30 -11.72 7.10
CA GLU A 37 -13.88 -11.64 8.46
C GLU A 37 -14.03 -13.06 9.03
N VAL A 38 -13.53 -13.28 10.24
CA VAL A 38 -13.46 -14.60 10.89
C VAL A 38 -13.98 -14.52 12.32
N SER A 39 -14.33 -15.68 12.89
CA SER A 39 -14.82 -15.74 14.27
C SER A 39 -13.70 -16.02 15.27
N ILE A 40 -13.96 -15.72 16.55
CA ILE A 40 -13.07 -16.10 17.68
C ILE A 40 -12.83 -17.62 17.72
N LYS A 41 -13.81 -18.43 17.28
CA LYS A 41 -13.66 -19.90 17.22
C LYS A 41 -12.61 -20.30 16.19
N ASP A 42 -12.52 -19.59 15.07
CA ASP A 42 -11.53 -19.85 14.02
C ASP A 42 -10.11 -19.50 14.51
N LEU A 43 -9.96 -18.37 15.19
CA LEU A 43 -8.70 -17.98 15.84
C LEU A 43 -8.23 -19.05 16.85
N SER A 44 -9.12 -19.45 17.75
CA SER A 44 -8.80 -20.47 18.76
C SER A 44 -8.39 -21.78 18.11
N LYS A 45 -9.13 -22.24 17.09
CA LYS A 45 -8.78 -23.44 16.33
C LYS A 45 -7.42 -23.31 15.62
N ALA A 46 -7.12 -22.15 15.06
CA ALA A 46 -5.86 -21.89 14.38
C ALA A 46 -4.64 -22.01 15.31
N ILE A 47 -4.74 -21.45 16.51
CA ILE A 47 -3.69 -21.54 17.54
C ILE A 47 -3.49 -23.00 17.96
N HIS A 48 -4.57 -23.73 18.25
CA HIS A 48 -4.47 -25.08 18.83
C HIS A 48 -4.17 -26.18 17.81
N SER A 49 -4.60 -26.01 16.55
CA SER A 49 -4.60 -27.09 15.54
C SER A 49 -3.72 -26.81 14.32
N TYR A 50 -3.40 -25.56 14.02
CA TYR A 50 -2.73 -25.18 12.77
C TYR A 50 -1.39 -24.47 12.98
N GLY A 51 -0.87 -24.47 14.22
CA GLY A 51 0.47 -23.97 14.51
C GLY A 51 0.60 -22.45 14.43
N PHE A 52 -0.51 -21.72 14.63
CA PHE A 52 -0.45 -20.28 14.86
C PHE A 52 0.10 -19.98 16.24
N GLU A 53 0.94 -18.96 16.32
CA GLU A 53 1.54 -18.44 17.54
C GLU A 53 0.71 -17.25 18.03
N GLU A 54 0.34 -17.25 19.32
CA GLU A 54 -0.35 -16.11 19.92
C GLU A 54 0.53 -14.86 19.88
N CYS A 55 -0.07 -13.75 19.50
CA CYS A 55 0.58 -12.46 19.40
C CYS A 55 -0.36 -11.40 19.97
N ALA A 56 0.17 -10.35 20.60
CA ALA A 56 -0.65 -9.27 21.17
C ALA A 56 0.00 -7.92 20.90
N ILE A 57 0.37 -7.70 19.64
CA ILE A 57 1.04 -6.47 19.19
C ILE A 57 -0.01 -5.51 18.63
N SER A 58 -0.04 -4.29 19.14
CA SER A 58 -0.85 -3.20 18.59
C SER A 58 -0.04 -2.36 17.61
N LEU A 59 -0.64 -2.05 16.46
CA LEU A 59 -0.08 -1.24 15.38
C LEU A 59 -1.09 -0.17 14.93
N ASN A 60 -0.60 0.89 14.30
CA ASN A 60 -1.42 2.05 13.96
C ASN A 60 -2.02 1.99 12.55
N SER A 61 -1.58 1.02 11.74
CA SER A 61 -2.06 0.87 10.36
C SER A 61 -1.99 -0.57 9.84
N ILE A 62 -2.80 -0.85 8.82
CA ILE A 62 -2.73 -2.13 8.08
C ILE A 62 -1.38 -2.28 7.39
N ASN A 63 -0.79 -1.19 6.89
CA ASN A 63 0.54 -1.23 6.27
C ASN A 63 1.63 -1.66 7.26
N GLU A 64 1.59 -1.14 8.50
CA GLU A 64 2.49 -1.59 9.57
C GLU A 64 2.27 -3.07 9.89
N THR A 65 1.01 -3.51 9.93
CA THR A 65 0.66 -4.91 10.20
C THR A 65 1.18 -5.85 9.12
N VAL A 66 0.97 -5.51 7.85
CA VAL A 66 1.50 -6.27 6.71
C VAL A 66 3.03 -6.28 6.71
N LYS A 67 3.67 -5.15 7.05
CA LYS A 67 5.12 -5.07 7.18
C LYS A 67 5.63 -6.02 8.26
N PHE A 68 5.00 -6.02 9.44
CA PHE A 68 5.34 -6.93 10.52
C PHE A 68 5.24 -8.40 10.11
N LEU A 69 4.13 -8.80 9.46
CA LEU A 69 3.95 -10.19 8.99
C LEU A 69 5.00 -10.59 7.94
N LYS A 70 5.37 -9.67 7.04
CA LYS A 70 6.43 -9.90 6.05
C LYS A 70 7.80 -10.05 6.71
N GLU A 71 8.12 -9.22 7.70
CA GLU A 71 9.38 -9.28 8.43
C GLU A 71 9.49 -10.60 9.22
N ALA A 72 8.43 -11.00 9.92
CA ALA A 72 8.36 -12.28 10.63
C ALA A 72 8.54 -13.48 9.68
N TYR A 73 7.93 -13.43 8.49
CA TYR A 73 8.12 -14.44 7.46
C TYR A 73 9.57 -14.50 6.97
N ILE A 74 10.15 -13.34 6.63
CA ILE A 74 11.54 -13.24 6.16
C ILE A 74 12.52 -13.78 7.21
N GLU A 75 12.32 -13.41 8.47
CA GLU A 75 13.12 -13.88 9.60
C GLU A 75 13.02 -15.40 9.77
N THR A 76 11.81 -15.96 9.66
CA THR A 76 11.59 -17.41 9.70
C THR A 76 12.29 -18.15 8.56
N LYS A 77 12.36 -17.56 7.35
CA LYS A 77 13.11 -18.16 6.23
C LYS A 77 14.62 -18.09 6.45
N LYS A 78 15.11 -16.97 6.99
CA LYS A 78 16.53 -16.81 7.35
C LYS A 78 16.97 -17.83 8.41
N THR A 79 16.18 -18.04 9.46
CA THR A 79 16.50 -19.03 10.51
C THR A 79 16.49 -20.46 10.00
N GLN A 80 15.70 -20.75 8.95
CA GLN A 80 15.69 -22.05 8.25
C GLN A 80 16.84 -22.20 7.24
N GLY A 81 17.73 -21.21 7.11
CA GLY A 81 18.81 -21.21 6.11
C GLY A 81 18.33 -21.06 4.67
N ILE A 82 17.07 -20.65 4.48
CA ILE A 82 16.49 -20.42 3.15
C ILE A 82 16.87 -19.01 2.73
N GLU A 83 17.77 -18.90 1.76
CA GLU A 83 18.11 -17.62 1.16
C GLU A 83 16.94 -17.16 0.28
N LEU A 84 16.37 -15.99 0.62
CA LEU A 84 15.33 -15.40 -0.20
C LEU A 84 15.95 -14.93 -1.53
N PRO A 85 15.31 -15.21 -2.67
CA PRO A 85 15.80 -14.74 -3.94
C PRO A 85 15.84 -13.20 -3.93
N SER A 86 16.93 -12.63 -4.42
CA SER A 86 17.02 -11.18 -4.60
C SER A 86 15.97 -10.73 -5.61
N PHE A 87 15.67 -9.43 -5.60
CA PHE A 87 14.75 -8.85 -6.57
C PHE A 87 15.24 -9.09 -8.01
N GLU A 88 16.56 -9.08 -8.26
CA GLU A 88 17.11 -9.45 -9.57
C GLU A 88 16.83 -10.92 -9.91
N LYS A 89 17.04 -11.86 -8.99
CA LYS A 89 16.76 -13.28 -9.22
C LYS A 89 15.27 -13.53 -9.50
N LEU A 90 14.37 -12.83 -8.80
CA LEU A 90 12.93 -12.90 -9.06
C LEU A 90 12.58 -12.35 -10.44
N ARG A 91 13.17 -11.21 -10.83
CA ARG A 91 12.98 -10.61 -12.15
C ARG A 91 13.54 -11.50 -13.27
N GLU A 92 14.67 -12.18 -13.05
CA GLU A 92 15.19 -13.17 -13.98
C GLU A 92 14.26 -14.37 -14.13
N GLY A 93 13.60 -14.79 -13.05
CA GLY A 93 12.58 -15.84 -13.07
C GLY A 93 11.41 -15.54 -14.03
N LEU A 94 11.04 -14.27 -14.19
CA LEU A 94 9.97 -13.86 -15.11
C LEU A 94 10.28 -14.20 -16.58
N LYS A 95 11.55 -14.35 -16.97
CA LYS A 95 11.94 -14.77 -18.33
C LYS A 95 11.45 -16.18 -18.67
N TYR A 96 11.18 -17.00 -17.66
CA TYR A 96 10.73 -18.38 -17.79
C TYR A 96 9.24 -18.54 -17.48
N ALA A 97 8.54 -17.45 -17.13
CA ALA A 97 7.11 -17.48 -16.90
C ALA A 97 6.37 -17.76 -18.21
N THR A 98 5.21 -18.42 -18.11
CA THR A 98 4.33 -18.62 -19.27
C THR A 98 3.58 -17.33 -19.59
N ASP A 99 3.10 -17.22 -20.82
CA ASP A 99 2.28 -16.10 -21.28
C ASP A 99 1.09 -15.81 -20.35
N ASP A 100 0.42 -16.86 -19.86
CA ASP A 100 -0.70 -16.74 -18.91
C ASP A 100 -0.29 -16.07 -17.60
N VAL A 101 0.89 -16.40 -17.08
CA VAL A 101 1.42 -15.83 -15.84
C VAL A 101 1.75 -14.36 -16.06
N LEU A 102 2.46 -14.04 -17.15
CA LEU A 102 2.83 -12.66 -17.49
C LEU A 102 1.58 -11.78 -17.69
N LEU A 103 0.57 -12.30 -18.39
CA LEU A 103 -0.71 -11.64 -18.58
C LEU A 103 -1.45 -11.43 -17.25
N GLU A 104 -1.40 -12.40 -16.34
CA GLU A 104 -2.01 -12.26 -15.02
C GLU A 104 -1.32 -11.16 -14.19
N TYR A 105 0.01 -11.05 -14.25
CA TYR A 105 0.71 -9.93 -13.60
C TYR A 105 0.26 -8.56 -14.14
N LEU A 106 0.07 -8.42 -15.47
CA LEU A 106 -0.48 -7.19 -16.05
C LEU A 106 -1.92 -6.94 -15.59
N LYS A 107 -2.78 -7.97 -15.58
CA LYS A 107 -4.17 -7.85 -15.09
C LYS A 107 -4.22 -7.41 -13.63
N ARG A 108 -3.36 -7.95 -12.78
CA ARG A 108 -3.28 -7.58 -11.36
C ARG A 108 -2.75 -6.17 -11.17
N ALA A 109 -1.76 -5.74 -11.95
CA ALA A 109 -1.33 -4.34 -11.93
C ALA A 109 -2.50 -3.39 -12.24
N LYS A 110 -3.31 -3.72 -13.25
CA LYS A 110 -4.49 -2.93 -13.61
C LYS A 110 -5.63 -2.98 -12.59
N ARG A 111 -5.94 -4.15 -12.04
CA ARG A 111 -7.13 -4.39 -11.19
C ARG A 111 -6.90 -4.18 -9.70
N GLU A 112 -5.66 -4.30 -9.23
CA GLU A 112 -5.30 -4.21 -7.81
C GLU A 112 -4.45 -2.97 -7.55
N LEU A 113 -3.33 -2.82 -8.26
CA LEU A 113 -2.34 -1.78 -7.91
C LEU A 113 -2.82 -0.37 -8.23
N ILE A 114 -3.41 -0.14 -9.41
CA ILE A 114 -3.93 1.19 -9.78
C ILE A 114 -5.06 1.63 -8.84
N PRO A 115 -6.12 0.82 -8.60
CA PRO A 115 -7.22 1.23 -7.71
C PRO A 115 -6.79 1.45 -6.25
N GLU A 116 -5.75 0.75 -5.79
CA GLU A 116 -5.17 0.96 -4.46
C GLU A 116 -4.24 2.18 -4.37
N GLY A 117 -4.10 2.97 -5.46
CA GLY A 117 -3.21 4.14 -5.51
C GLY A 117 -1.72 3.79 -5.56
N LYS A 118 -1.37 2.52 -5.78
CA LYS A 118 0.02 2.02 -5.85
C LYS A 118 0.61 2.21 -7.26
N LEU A 119 0.54 3.44 -7.77
CA LEU A 119 0.88 3.77 -9.16
C LEU A 119 2.35 3.46 -9.50
N ASP A 120 3.29 3.77 -8.60
CA ASP A 120 4.72 3.48 -8.81
C ASP A 120 5.00 1.98 -8.94
N ALA A 121 4.30 1.16 -8.15
CA ALA A 121 4.43 -0.30 -8.21
C ALA A 121 3.82 -0.86 -9.51
N ALA A 122 2.66 -0.35 -9.91
CA ALA A 122 2.01 -0.73 -11.16
C ALA A 122 2.90 -0.40 -12.38
N GLU A 123 3.47 0.80 -12.41
CA GLU A 123 4.39 1.24 -13.46
C GLU A 123 5.67 0.41 -13.48
N SER A 124 6.31 0.21 -12.33
CA SER A 124 7.56 -0.55 -12.22
C SER A 124 7.41 -1.99 -12.73
N VAL A 125 6.36 -2.70 -12.28
CA VAL A 125 6.07 -4.07 -12.73
C VAL A 125 5.81 -4.10 -14.23
N THR A 126 5.03 -3.15 -14.75
CA THR A 126 4.69 -3.09 -16.18
C THR A 126 5.92 -2.84 -17.05
N ILE A 127 6.79 -1.91 -16.66
CA ILE A 127 8.05 -1.63 -17.36
C ILE A 127 8.96 -2.86 -17.35
N ASP A 128 9.01 -3.60 -16.25
CA ASP A 128 9.81 -4.81 -16.17
C ASP A 128 9.29 -5.93 -17.07
N LEU A 129 7.96 -6.08 -17.16
CA LEU A 129 7.33 -7.04 -18.06
C LEU A 129 7.56 -6.67 -19.53
N MET A 130 7.50 -5.38 -19.88
CA MET A 130 7.77 -4.90 -21.24
C MET A 130 9.23 -5.12 -21.70
N LYS A 131 10.18 -5.38 -20.79
CA LYS A 131 11.54 -5.78 -21.16
C LYS A 131 11.62 -7.22 -21.66
N LEU A 132 10.57 -8.02 -21.46
CA LEU A 132 10.50 -9.41 -21.91
C LEU A 132 10.00 -9.46 -23.35
N GLU A 133 10.74 -10.13 -24.24
CA GLU A 133 10.34 -10.25 -25.65
C GLU A 133 8.96 -10.90 -25.82
N GLN A 134 8.59 -11.84 -24.95
CA GLN A 134 7.29 -12.51 -24.98
C GLN A 134 6.13 -11.52 -24.85
N VAL A 135 6.24 -10.57 -23.91
CA VAL A 135 5.24 -9.52 -23.68
C VAL A 135 5.15 -8.58 -24.88
N MET A 136 6.30 -8.22 -25.47
CA MET A 136 6.35 -7.29 -26.60
C MET A 136 5.94 -7.93 -27.94
N ARG A 137 6.05 -9.26 -28.09
CA ARG A 137 5.60 -9.99 -29.27
C ARG A 137 4.12 -10.36 -29.21
N ASN A 138 3.51 -10.33 -28.03
CA ASN A 138 2.08 -10.57 -27.85
C ASN A 138 1.30 -9.24 -27.92
N PRO A 139 0.48 -9.01 -28.96
CA PRO A 139 -0.24 -7.74 -29.13
C PRO A 139 -1.21 -7.41 -28.00
N GLU A 140 -1.80 -8.42 -27.35
CA GLU A 140 -2.72 -8.21 -26.24
C GLU A 140 -1.97 -7.72 -25.00
N MET A 141 -0.87 -8.38 -24.64
CA MET A 141 -0.05 -7.99 -23.49
C MET A 141 0.60 -6.63 -23.71
N GLN A 142 1.11 -6.37 -24.92
CA GLN A 142 1.69 -5.08 -25.27
C GLN A 142 0.66 -3.95 -25.13
N LYS A 143 -0.55 -4.15 -25.66
CA LYS A 143 -1.65 -3.18 -25.53
C LYS A 143 -2.03 -2.94 -24.08
N MET A 144 -2.12 -4.01 -23.27
CA MET A 144 -2.45 -3.90 -21.85
C MET A 144 -1.36 -3.16 -21.07
N ALA A 145 -0.09 -3.41 -21.36
CA ALA A 145 1.02 -2.73 -20.73
C ALA A 145 1.00 -1.22 -21.03
N ILE A 146 0.75 -0.84 -22.28
CA ILE A 146 0.60 0.58 -22.67
C ILE A 146 -0.57 1.22 -21.91
N ASP A 147 -1.73 0.58 -21.90
CA ASP A 147 -2.93 1.05 -21.20
C ASP A 147 -2.70 1.20 -19.69
N ILE A 148 -1.95 0.30 -19.05
CA ILE A 148 -1.58 0.43 -17.63
C ILE A 148 -0.74 1.70 -17.40
N LEU A 149 0.27 1.95 -18.25
CA LEU A 149 1.13 3.13 -18.13
C LEU A 149 0.35 4.43 -18.38
N GLU A 150 -0.56 4.44 -19.34
CA GLU A 150 -1.46 5.57 -19.60
C GLU A 150 -2.37 5.84 -18.40
N ASN A 151 -3.03 4.81 -17.86
CA ASN A 151 -3.87 4.95 -16.66
C ASN A 151 -3.08 5.47 -15.45
N CYS A 152 -1.85 4.97 -15.23
CA CYS A 152 -0.99 5.48 -14.14
C CYS A 152 -0.67 6.97 -14.32
N LYS A 153 -0.44 7.42 -15.56
CA LYS A 153 -0.20 8.83 -15.87
C LYS A 153 -1.44 9.68 -15.62
N GLU A 154 -2.61 9.25 -16.09
CA GLU A 154 -3.88 9.96 -15.90
C GLU A 154 -4.23 10.10 -14.42
N GLU A 155 -4.12 9.03 -13.63
CA GLU A 155 -4.39 9.07 -12.20
C GLU A 155 -3.40 9.98 -11.44
N ARG A 156 -2.13 10.03 -11.85
CA ARG A 156 -1.17 11.00 -11.28
C ARG A 156 -1.56 12.44 -11.57
N GLU A 157 -2.00 12.75 -12.78
CA GLU A 157 -2.44 14.11 -13.12
C GLU A 157 -3.70 14.50 -12.33
N LYS A 158 -4.68 13.59 -12.20
CA LYS A 158 -5.86 13.83 -11.34
C LYS A 158 -5.48 14.10 -9.88
N LEU A 159 -4.55 13.32 -9.33
CA LEU A 159 -4.05 13.55 -7.97
C LEU A 159 -3.38 14.91 -7.83
N ARG A 160 -2.56 15.32 -8.80
CA ARG A 160 -1.94 16.67 -8.81
C ARG A 160 -2.96 17.79 -8.92
N GLU A 161 -3.97 17.64 -9.76
CA GLU A 161 -5.06 18.61 -9.90
C GLU A 161 -5.83 18.74 -8.59
N LEU A 162 -6.15 17.62 -7.93
CA LEU A 162 -6.81 17.62 -6.63
C LEU A 162 -5.96 18.27 -5.55
N GLU A 163 -4.66 17.99 -5.50
CA GLU A 163 -3.71 18.65 -4.59
C GLU A 163 -3.65 20.16 -4.81
N ASN A 164 -3.63 20.61 -6.06
CA ASN A 164 -3.66 22.03 -6.39
C ASN A 164 -4.99 22.67 -5.96
N GLN A 165 -6.13 22.04 -6.23
CA GLN A 165 -7.44 22.53 -5.80
C GLN A 165 -7.56 22.62 -4.27
N ILE A 166 -7.05 21.62 -3.53
CA ILE A 166 -7.03 21.64 -2.06
C ILE A 166 -6.16 22.80 -1.56
N ARG A 167 -4.98 23.01 -2.15
CA ARG A 167 -4.09 24.11 -1.79
C ARG A 167 -4.75 25.47 -2.04
N ASP A 168 -5.35 25.64 -3.21
CA ASP A 168 -5.95 26.91 -3.63
C ASP A 168 -7.22 27.21 -2.80
N ASN A 169 -8.05 26.20 -2.52
CA ASN A 169 -9.19 26.33 -1.61
C ASN A 169 -8.75 26.64 -0.17
N GLN A 170 -7.66 26.05 0.32
CA GLN A 170 -7.12 26.42 1.63
C GLN A 170 -6.71 27.89 1.62
N GLU A 171 -5.96 28.38 0.62
CA GLU A 171 -5.57 29.79 0.53
C GLU A 171 -6.78 30.75 0.52
N GLU A 172 -7.88 30.41 -0.15
CA GLU A 172 -9.13 31.21 -0.11
C GLU A 172 -9.82 31.15 1.26
N THR A 173 -9.91 29.98 1.89
CA THR A 173 -10.60 29.81 3.18
C THR A 173 -9.88 30.56 4.32
N TRP A 174 -8.55 30.69 4.26
CA TRP A 174 -7.77 31.45 5.25
C TRP A 174 -7.98 32.96 5.13
N LYS A 175 -8.07 33.48 3.90
CA LYS A 175 -8.32 34.91 3.64
C LYS A 175 -9.69 35.35 4.17
N ASP A 176 -10.70 34.51 3.97
CA ASP A 176 -12.06 34.83 4.38
C ASP A 176 -12.30 34.68 5.90
N ARG A 177 -11.63 33.73 6.56
CA ARG A 177 -11.84 33.47 8.00
C ARG A 177 -10.97 34.32 8.93
N PHE A 178 -9.85 34.86 8.47
CA PHE A 178 -8.87 35.57 9.32
C PHE A 178 -8.40 36.91 8.74
N LEU A 179 -9.34 37.79 8.39
CA LEU A 179 -9.09 39.14 7.86
C LEU A 179 -8.09 39.98 8.71
N GLY A 180 -8.02 39.76 10.03
CA GLY A 180 -7.10 40.49 10.92
C GLY A 180 -5.63 40.03 10.88
N VAL A 181 -5.34 38.90 10.24
CA VAL A 181 -3.97 38.35 10.18
C VAL A 181 -3.18 38.95 9.01
N GLU A 182 -3.84 39.26 7.87
CA GLU A 182 -3.21 39.95 6.72
C GLU A 182 -2.73 41.36 7.06
N SER A 183 -3.38 42.05 8.00
CA SER A 183 -2.98 43.40 8.42
C SER A 183 -1.80 43.41 9.40
N THR A 184 -1.48 42.28 10.03
CA THR A 184 -0.51 42.19 11.13
C THR A 184 0.76 41.44 10.75
N TYR A 185 0.70 40.48 9.81
CA TYR A 185 1.85 39.65 9.43
C TYR A 185 2.02 39.55 7.89
N PRO A 186 3.25 39.66 7.37
CA PRO A 186 3.50 39.44 5.94
C PRO A 186 3.14 38.01 5.53
N ILE A 187 2.44 37.87 4.39
CA ILE A 187 1.95 36.59 3.86
C ILE A 187 3.08 35.55 3.75
N ASP A 188 4.29 35.98 3.38
CA ASP A 188 5.46 35.09 3.26
C ASP A 188 5.90 34.47 4.60
N ALA A 189 5.71 35.18 5.71
CA ALA A 189 6.03 34.67 7.04
C ALA A 189 5.03 33.58 7.47
N ILE A 190 3.74 33.77 7.12
CA ILE A 190 2.67 32.80 7.37
C ILE A 190 2.90 31.53 6.55
N LYS A 191 3.20 31.67 5.25
CA LYS A 191 3.52 30.55 4.36
C LYS A 191 4.73 29.76 4.84
N LYS A 192 5.78 30.45 5.31
CA LYS A 192 6.97 29.81 5.89
C LYS A 192 6.65 29.03 7.17
N HIS A 193 5.79 29.57 8.03
CA HIS A 193 5.40 28.92 9.27
C HIS A 193 4.51 27.69 9.04
N GLN A 194 3.53 27.77 8.12
CA GLN A 194 2.70 26.63 7.73
C GLN A 194 3.53 25.48 7.13
N LYS A 195 4.52 25.81 6.28
CA LYS A 195 5.43 24.81 5.73
C LYS A 195 6.22 24.10 6.84
N GLN A 196 6.59 24.82 7.91
CA GLN A 196 7.26 24.22 9.08
C GLN A 196 6.32 23.36 9.93
N ILE A 197 5.04 23.74 10.07
CA ILE A 197 4.02 22.97 10.80
C ILE A 197 3.69 21.66 10.07
N ALA A 198 3.50 21.73 8.75
CA ALA A 198 3.27 20.56 7.90
C ALA A 198 4.45 19.58 7.93
N VAL A 199 5.69 20.08 7.89
CA VAL A 199 6.91 19.27 8.03
C VAL A 199 7.03 18.63 9.42
N ARG A 200 6.44 19.24 10.46
CA ARG A 200 6.44 18.72 11.83
C ARG A 200 5.24 17.83 12.15
N GLY A 201 4.34 17.57 11.19
CA GLY A 201 3.19 16.67 11.37
C GLY A 201 2.15 17.15 12.38
N GLN A 202 2.14 18.44 12.74
CA GLN A 202 1.16 19.00 13.67
C GLN A 202 -0.11 19.39 12.90
N ILE A 203 -1.23 18.73 13.21
CA ILE A 203 -2.55 19.07 12.66
C ILE A 203 -3.03 20.34 13.36
N LEU A 204 -3.33 21.38 12.60
CA LEU A 204 -3.99 22.57 13.15
C LEU A 204 -5.40 22.19 13.63
N PRO A 205 -5.82 22.55 14.86
CA PRO A 205 -7.20 22.37 15.27
C PRO A 205 -8.06 23.26 14.38
N VAL A 206 -8.85 22.62 13.51
CA VAL A 206 -9.91 23.31 12.78
C VAL A 206 -10.98 23.60 13.82
N GLY A 207 -11.03 24.85 14.30
CA GLY A 207 -12.03 25.28 15.27
C GLY A 207 -13.45 25.05 14.75
N CYS A 208 -14.30 24.45 15.60
CA CYS A 208 -15.74 24.34 15.42
C CYS A 208 -16.41 25.72 15.32
#